data_AF-A0A260USH1-F1
#
_entry.id   AF-A0A260USH1-F1
#
_cell.length_a   1.000
_cell.length_b   1.000
_cell.length_c   1.000
_cell.angle_alpha   90.00
_cell.angle_beta   90.00
_cell.angle_gamma   90.00
#
_symmetry.space_group_name_H-M   'P 1'
#
loop_
_entity.id
_entity.type
_entity.pdbx_description
1 polymer ?
#
loop_
_entity_poly.entity_id
_entity_poly.type
_entity_poly.pdbx_seq_one_letter_code
_entity_poly.pdbx_strand_id
1 'polypeptide(L)'
;MESIGRLTPAEARTALDDIDRVQRAVRDTPWPVWLYPINAALLALFALTALLDSRAAFLGIAAVIVAVNVITGYRMGTPWALPTNRGFLTCVALSALCVALAQAVGNPSGPAWPVVLLAAATAAIFSTGSVLHYRSTRR
;
A
#
# COMPACT_ATOMS: atom_id res chain seq x y z
N MET A 1 22.69 31.41 -25.95
CA MET A 1 21.45 31.32 -25.15
C MET A 1 20.37 30.83 -26.08
N GLU A 2 20.05 29.53 -26.04
CA GLU A 2 18.97 28.95 -26.83
C GLU A 2 17.65 29.61 -26.44
N SER A 3 16.97 30.18 -27.43
CA SER A 3 15.59 30.62 -27.31
C SER A 3 14.75 29.38 -27.02
N ILE A 4 14.30 29.21 -25.77
CA ILE A 4 13.22 28.28 -25.47
C ILE A 4 11.98 28.87 -26.14
N GLY A 5 11.75 28.48 -27.39
CA GLY A 5 10.56 28.86 -28.14
C GLY A 5 9.33 28.53 -27.29
N ARG A 6 8.41 29.49 -27.15
CA ARG A 6 7.14 29.25 -26.45
C ARG A 6 6.45 28.06 -27.12
N LEU A 7 6.37 26.94 -26.39
CA LEU A 7 5.56 25.79 -26.78
C LEU A 7 4.14 26.28 -27.09
N THR A 8 3.60 25.81 -28.20
CA THR A 8 2.18 26.00 -28.46
C THR A 8 1.37 25.23 -27.40
N PRO A 9 0.11 25.62 -27.11
CA PRO A 9 -0.72 24.91 -26.15
C PRO A 9 -0.87 23.41 -26.45
N ALA A 10 -0.83 23.03 -27.74
CA ALA A 10 -0.88 21.63 -28.16
C ALA A 10 0.41 20.87 -27.81
N GLU A 11 1.58 21.44 -28.10
CA GLU A 11 2.87 20.84 -27.76
C GLU A 11 3.07 20.74 -26.23
N ALA A 12 2.62 21.76 -25.48
CA ALA A 12 2.62 21.72 -24.02
C ALA A 12 1.72 20.59 -23.48
N ARG A 13 0.54 20.37 -24.08
CA ARG A 13 -0.36 19.28 -23.69
C ARG A 13 0.23 17.91 -23.97
N THR A 14 0.81 17.72 -25.16
CA THR A 14 1.51 16.48 -25.53
C THR A 14 2.69 16.19 -24.60
N ALA A 15 3.47 17.21 -24.24
CA ALA A 15 4.57 17.05 -23.28
C ALA A 15 4.07 16.63 -21.89
N LEU A 16 2.96 17.20 -21.41
CA LEU A 16 2.35 16.79 -20.14
C LEU A 16 1.81 15.36 -20.17
N ASP A 17 1.17 14.96 -21.27
CA ASP A 17 0.66 13.60 -21.45
C ASP A 17 1.81 12.58 -21.46
N ASP A 18 2.96 12.94 -22.05
CA ASP A 18 4.15 12.08 -22.07
C ASP A 18 4.80 11.97 -20.68
N ILE A 19 4.89 13.08 -19.94
CA ILE A 19 5.36 13.08 -18.55
C ILE A 19 4.47 12.18 -17.68
N ASP A 20 3.14 12.29 -17.80
CA ASP A 20 2.20 11.47 -17.03
C ASP A 20 2.35 9.98 -17.39
N ARG A 21 2.50 9.67 -18.69
CA ARG A 21 2.79 8.30 -19.15
C ARG A 21 4.08 7.74 -18.53
N VAL A 22 5.17 8.50 -18.53
CA VAL A 22 6.45 8.08 -17.92
C VAL A 22 6.31 7.92 -16.41
N GLN A 23 5.63 8.83 -15.73
CA GLN A 23 5.39 8.72 -14.28
C GLN A 23 4.59 7.48 -13.92
N ARG A 24 3.56 7.14 -14.70
CA ARG A 24 2.78 5.91 -14.50
C ARG A 24 3.64 4.67 -14.72
N ALA A 25 4.48 4.65 -15.77
CA ALA A 25 5.38 3.53 -16.03
C ALA A 25 6.34 3.26 -14.87
N VAL A 26 6.84 4.31 -14.21
CA VAL A 26 7.66 4.16 -12.99
C VAL A 26 6.81 3.66 -11.82
N ARG A 27 5.62 4.22 -11.60
CA ARG A 27 4.75 3.89 -10.46
C ARG A 27 4.19 2.48 -10.51
N ASP A 28 3.88 1.98 -11.69
CA ASP A 28 3.29 0.66 -11.90
C ASP A 28 4.36 -0.42 -12.14
N THR A 29 5.58 -0.18 -11.66
CA THR A 29 6.62 -1.21 -11.61
C THR A 29 6.14 -2.40 -10.77
N PRO A 30 6.17 -3.63 -11.29
CA PRO A 30 5.70 -4.81 -10.57
C PRO A 30 6.52 -5.03 -9.29
N TRP A 31 5.82 -5.18 -8.17
CA TRP A 31 6.47 -5.51 -6.90
C TRP A 31 7.00 -6.94 -6.88
N PRO A 32 8.05 -7.23 -6.07
CA PRO A 32 8.45 -8.60 -5.77
C PRO A 32 7.27 -9.41 -5.27
N VAL A 33 7.07 -10.60 -5.82
CA VAL A 33 5.89 -11.44 -5.55
C VAL A 33 5.73 -11.77 -4.06
N TRP A 34 6.84 -11.88 -3.34
CA TRP A 34 6.84 -12.15 -1.90
C TRP A 34 6.34 -10.96 -1.06
N LEU A 35 6.39 -9.73 -1.58
CA LEU A 35 6.02 -8.54 -0.80
C LEU A 35 4.51 -8.49 -0.52
N TYR A 36 3.69 -9.00 -1.44
CA TYR A 36 2.24 -9.06 -1.28
C TYR A 36 1.79 -9.89 -0.06
N PRO A 37 2.15 -11.18 0.06
CA PRO A 37 1.77 -11.96 1.24
C PRO A 37 2.40 -11.44 2.54
N ILE A 38 3.61 -10.86 2.48
CA ILE A 38 4.22 -10.25 3.68
C ILE A 38 3.42 -9.04 4.15
N ASN A 39 3.03 -8.13 3.28
CA ASN A 39 2.21 -6.98 3.67
C ASN A 39 0.83 -7.41 4.18
N ALA A 40 0.21 -8.43 3.57
CA ALA A 40 -1.05 -8.99 4.08
C ALA A 40 -0.90 -9.50 5.52
N ALA A 41 0.15 -10.28 5.79
CA ALA A 41 0.43 -10.82 7.12
C ALA A 41 0.76 -9.71 8.13
N LEU A 42 1.60 -8.74 7.77
CA LEU A 42 1.97 -7.64 8.64
C LEU A 42 0.78 -6.74 8.99
N LEU A 43 -0.11 -6.46 8.04
CA LEU A 43 -1.33 -5.68 8.32
C LEU A 43 -2.29 -6.44 9.24
N ALA A 44 -2.44 -7.75 9.07
CA ALA A 44 -3.22 -8.57 9.99
C ALA A 44 -2.59 -8.61 11.39
N LEU A 45 -1.27 -8.78 11.49
CA LEU A 45 -0.54 -8.68 12.76
C LEU A 45 -0.74 -7.31 13.40
N PHE A 46 -0.73 -6.24 12.60
CA PHE A 46 -0.96 -4.88 13.09
C PHE A 46 -2.38 -4.69 13.63
N ALA A 47 -3.39 -5.30 13.01
CA ALA A 47 -4.73 -5.34 13.59
C ALA A 47 -4.77 -6.13 14.92
N LEU A 48 -4.05 -7.25 15.00
CA LEU A 48 -4.00 -8.10 16.20
C LEU A 48 -3.29 -7.43 17.38
N THR A 49 -2.47 -6.39 17.18
CA THR A 49 -1.86 -5.66 18.32
C THR A 49 -2.91 -5.01 19.22
N ALA A 50 -4.14 -4.82 18.75
CA ALA A 50 -5.24 -4.31 19.56
C ALA A 50 -5.64 -5.22 20.73
N LEU A 51 -5.22 -6.50 20.69
CA LEU A 51 -5.40 -7.46 21.79
C LEU A 51 -4.25 -7.43 22.79
N LEU A 52 -3.19 -6.67 22.50
CA LEU A 52 -2.02 -6.55 23.35
C LEU A 52 -2.10 -5.23 24.12
N ASP A 53 -1.86 -5.28 25.43
CA ASP A 53 -1.62 -4.08 26.23
C ASP A 53 -0.16 -3.60 26.06
N SER A 54 0.25 -3.36 24.81
CA SER A 54 1.63 -3.03 24.47
C SER A 54 1.74 -2.07 23.30
N ARG A 55 1.99 -0.80 23.64
CA ARG A 55 2.36 0.25 22.66
C ARG A 55 3.63 -0.10 21.89
N ALA A 56 4.56 -0.82 22.53
CA ALA A 56 5.80 -1.26 21.90
C ALA A 56 5.52 -2.26 20.77
N ALA A 57 4.57 -3.19 20.95
CA ALA A 57 4.17 -4.12 19.89
C ALA A 57 3.54 -3.37 18.70
N PHE A 58 2.63 -2.43 18.97
CA PHE A 58 2.02 -1.58 17.94
C PHE A 58 3.08 -0.81 17.13
N LEU A 59 3.97 -0.07 17.81
CA LEU A 59 5.03 0.71 17.17
C LEU A 59 6.04 -0.18 16.44
N GLY A 60 6.36 -1.35 17.01
CA GLY A 60 7.27 -2.32 16.41
C GLY A 60 6.75 -2.86 15.08
N ILE A 61 5.49 -3.30 15.03
CA ILE A 61 4.88 -3.77 13.78
C ILE A 61 4.77 -2.64 12.75
N ALA A 62 4.37 -1.43 13.16
CA ALA A 62 4.34 -0.27 12.28
C ALA A 62 5.73 0.03 11.68
N ALA A 63 6.78 -0.01 12.49
CA ALA A 63 8.16 0.18 12.04
C ALA A 63 8.60 -0.91 11.05
N VAL A 64 8.24 -2.17 11.29
CA VAL A 64 8.53 -3.28 10.37
C VAL A 64 7.84 -3.09 9.02
N ILE A 65 6.56 -2.70 9.02
CA ILE A 65 5.82 -2.40 7.78
C ILE A 65 6.53 -1.31 6.99
N VAL A 66 6.88 -0.20 7.64
CA VAL A 66 7.57 0.92 6.98
C VAL A 66 8.93 0.46 6.46
N ALA A 67 9.74 -0.21 7.28
CA ALA A 67 11.08 -0.66 6.90
C ALA A 67 11.06 -1.60 5.69
N VAL A 68 10.19 -2.62 5.70
CA VAL A 68 10.06 -3.58 4.59
C VAL A 68 9.69 -2.88 3.29
N ASN A 69 8.70 -1.98 3.32
CA ASN A 69 8.24 -1.28 2.12
C ASN A 69 9.25 -0.24 1.63
N VAL A 70 9.88 0.53 2.52
CA VAL A 70 10.88 1.53 2.17
C VAL A 70 12.15 0.87 1.60
N ILE A 71 12.68 -0.17 2.25
CA ILE A 71 13.88 -0.89 1.76
C ILE A 71 13.58 -1.51 0.39
N THR A 72 12.42 -2.15 0.23
CA THR A 72 12.05 -2.77 -1.05
C THR A 72 11.85 -1.73 -2.13
N GLY A 73 11.18 -0.63 -1.82
CA GLY A 73 10.99 0.48 -2.75
C GLY A 73 12.30 1.12 -3.19
N TYR A 74 13.28 1.31 -2.28
CA TYR A 74 14.63 1.75 -2.67
C TYR A 74 15.32 0.75 -3.61
N ARG A 75 15.19 -0.56 -3.36
CA ARG A 75 15.74 -1.59 -4.26
C ARG A 75 15.09 -1.62 -5.64
N MET A 76 13.83 -1.19 -5.74
CA MET A 76 13.11 -1.05 -7.01
C MET A 76 13.33 0.32 -7.69
N GLY A 77 14.01 1.27 -7.04
CA GLY A 77 14.16 2.64 -7.52
C GLY A 77 12.91 3.52 -7.33
N THR A 78 11.91 3.04 -6.57
CA THR A 78 10.60 3.67 -6.42
C THR A 78 10.11 3.69 -4.94
N PRO A 79 10.90 4.25 -3.99
CA PRO A 79 10.64 4.15 -2.55
C PRO A 79 9.28 4.69 -2.08
N TRP A 80 8.72 5.64 -2.83
CA TRP A 80 7.47 6.34 -2.47
C TRP A 80 6.42 6.28 -3.57
N ALA A 81 6.61 5.40 -4.55
CA ALA A 81 5.64 5.26 -5.63
C ALA A 81 4.39 4.54 -5.13
N LEU A 82 3.24 5.22 -5.21
CA LEU A 82 1.95 4.60 -5.02
C LEU A 82 1.47 4.01 -6.36
N PRO A 83 1.01 2.75 -6.37
CA PRO A 83 0.39 2.17 -7.56
C PRO A 83 -0.83 2.96 -8.03
N THR A 84 -1.07 2.98 -9.33
CA THR A 84 -2.20 3.74 -9.91
C THR A 84 -3.51 2.95 -9.98
N ASN A 85 -3.44 1.62 -9.77
CA ASN A 85 -4.59 0.73 -9.82
C ASN A 85 -5.63 1.08 -8.73
N ARG A 86 -6.75 1.68 -9.13
CA ARG A 86 -7.83 2.09 -8.23
C ARG A 86 -8.39 0.93 -7.40
N GLY A 87 -8.53 -0.26 -7.99
CA GLY A 87 -9.03 -1.44 -7.28
C GLY A 87 -8.09 -1.87 -6.15
N PHE A 88 -6.78 -1.86 -6.42
CA PHE A 88 -5.78 -2.09 -5.37
C PHE A 88 -5.86 -1.03 -4.28
N LEU A 89 -5.88 0.26 -4.64
CA LEU A 89 -5.94 1.36 -3.67
C LEU A 89 -7.21 1.29 -2.81
N THR A 90 -8.36 0.93 -3.38
CA THR A 90 -9.60 0.70 -2.62
C THR A 90 -9.42 -0.45 -1.62
N CYS A 91 -8.83 -1.56 -2.02
CA CYS A 91 -8.54 -2.67 -1.11
C CYS A 91 -7.57 -2.26 0.01
N VAL A 92 -6.54 -1.47 -0.29
CA VAL A 92 -5.61 -0.95 0.73
C VAL A 92 -6.35 -0.06 1.73
N ALA A 93 -7.19 0.86 1.27
CA ALA A 93 -7.97 1.74 2.12
C ALA A 93 -8.94 0.96 3.03
N LEU A 94 -9.65 -0.04 2.49
CA LEU A 94 -10.53 -0.92 3.25
C LEU A 94 -9.76 -1.76 4.28
N SER A 95 -8.58 -2.27 3.91
CA SER A 95 -7.71 -3.00 4.84
C SER A 95 -7.25 -2.10 5.99
N ALA A 96 -6.85 -0.86 5.69
CA ALA A 96 -6.49 0.14 6.71
C ALA A 96 -7.68 0.48 7.63
N LEU A 97 -8.89 0.59 7.08
CA LEU A 97 -10.11 0.78 7.86
C LEU A 97 -10.37 -0.39 8.81
N CYS A 98 -10.21 -1.63 8.36
CA CYS A 98 -10.33 -2.80 9.23
C CYS A 98 -9.30 -2.79 10.37
N VAL A 99 -8.04 -2.41 10.10
CA VAL A 99 -7.02 -2.24 11.14
C VAL A 99 -7.44 -1.15 12.14
N ALA A 100 -7.89 0.01 11.67
CA ALA A 100 -8.32 1.10 12.54
C ALA A 100 -9.51 0.70 13.42
N LEU A 101 -10.50 0.01 12.85
CA LEU A 101 -11.63 -0.54 13.60
C LEU A 101 -11.16 -1.56 14.63
N ALA A 102 -10.21 -2.43 14.30
CA ALA A 102 -9.65 -3.40 15.24
C ALA A 102 -9.02 -2.71 16.45
N GLN A 103 -8.28 -1.62 16.24
CA GLN A 103 -7.73 -0.82 17.34
C GLN A 103 -8.82 -0.13 18.16
N ALA A 104 -9.90 0.33 17.51
CA ALA A 104 -11.00 1.03 18.19
C ALA A 104 -11.87 0.11 19.06
N VAL A 105 -12.08 -1.14 18.62
CA VAL A 105 -12.88 -2.13 19.38
C VAL A 105 -12.02 -3.05 20.25
N GLY A 106 -10.70 -2.95 20.15
CA GLY A 106 -9.74 -3.78 20.86
C GLY A 106 -9.87 -3.63 22.36
N ASN A 107 -10.03 -4.76 23.05
CA ASN A 107 -10.02 -4.82 24.51
C ASN A 107 -9.24 -6.08 24.93
N PRO A 108 -8.05 -5.95 25.53
CA PRO A 108 -7.23 -7.09 25.97
C PRO A 108 -7.94 -8.03 26.96
N SER A 109 -8.88 -7.50 27.74
CA SER A 109 -9.67 -8.27 28.71
C SER A 109 -11.02 -8.73 28.17
N GLY A 110 -11.35 -8.38 26.92
CA GLY A 110 -12.63 -8.66 26.29
C GLY A 110 -12.60 -9.85 25.33
N PRO A 111 -13.72 -10.12 24.65
CA PRO A 111 -13.76 -11.15 23.61
C PRO A 111 -12.83 -10.80 22.45
N ALA A 112 -11.89 -11.70 22.12
CA ALA A 112 -10.91 -11.47 21.05
C ALA A 112 -11.49 -11.61 19.62
N TRP A 113 -12.62 -12.30 19.48
CA TRP A 113 -13.17 -12.67 18.16
C TRP A 113 -13.44 -11.48 17.21
N PRO A 114 -13.90 -10.28 17.65
CA PRO A 114 -14.13 -9.17 16.73
C PRO A 114 -12.82 -8.69 16.09
N VAL A 115 -11.75 -8.60 16.87
CA VAL A 115 -10.42 -8.20 16.39
C VAL A 115 -9.85 -9.27 15.45
N VAL A 116 -10.01 -10.55 15.79
CA VAL A 116 -9.56 -11.66 14.93
C VAL A 116 -10.29 -11.65 13.57
N LEU A 117 -11.60 -11.41 13.56
CA LEU A 117 -12.37 -11.27 12.32
C LEU A 117 -11.90 -10.07 11.48
N LEU A 118 -11.65 -8.93 12.11
CA LEU A 118 -11.13 -7.74 11.41
C LEU A 118 -9.71 -7.95 10.86
N ALA A 119 -8.85 -8.67 11.60
CA ALA A 119 -7.51 -9.05 11.13
C ALA A 119 -7.58 -10.00 9.92
N ALA A 120 -8.47 -11.00 9.98
CA ALA A 120 -8.71 -11.91 8.85
C ALA A 120 -9.28 -11.17 7.63
N ALA A 121 -10.24 -10.27 7.83
CA ALA A 121 -10.78 -9.42 6.77
C ALA A 121 -9.69 -8.53 6.15
N THR A 122 -8.83 -7.92 6.97
CA THR A 122 -7.68 -7.12 6.52
C THR A 122 -6.79 -7.92 5.58
N ALA A 123 -6.37 -9.14 5.99
CA ALA A 123 -5.53 -10.00 5.15
C ALA A 123 -6.22 -10.39 3.83
N ALA A 124 -7.51 -10.75 3.88
CA ALA A 124 -8.26 -11.17 2.72
C ALA A 124 -8.47 -10.03 1.71
N ILE A 125 -8.86 -8.85 2.19
CA ILE A 125 -9.07 -7.66 1.34
C ILE A 125 -7.74 -7.23 0.72
N PHE A 126 -6.66 -7.14 1.49
CA PHE A 126 -5.35 -6.76 0.97
C PHE A 126 -4.83 -7.77 -0.06
N SER A 127 -5.02 -9.07 0.20
CA SER A 127 -4.64 -10.13 -0.75
C SER A 127 -5.44 -10.04 -2.05
N THR A 128 -6.74 -9.72 -1.97
CA THR A 128 -7.58 -9.49 -3.15
C THR A 128 -7.04 -8.33 -3.98
N GLY A 129 -6.74 -7.20 -3.33
CA GLY A 129 -6.08 -6.06 -3.98
C GLY A 129 -4.73 -6.44 -4.60
N SER A 130 -3.94 -7.24 -3.90
CA SER A 130 -2.62 -7.69 -4.36
C SER A 130 -2.71 -8.45 -5.68
N VAL A 131 -3.73 -9.31 -5.84
CA VAL A 131 -4.00 -10.01 -7.10
C VAL A 131 -4.38 -9.03 -8.21
N LEU A 132 -5.19 -8.00 -7.91
CA LEU A 132 -5.55 -6.98 -8.90
C LEU A 132 -4.33 -6.17 -9.37
N HIS A 133 -3.47 -5.76 -8.45
CA HIS A 133 -2.23 -5.04 -8.76
C HIS A 133 -1.23 -5.89 -9.54
N TYR A 134 -1.01 -7.12 -9.10
CA TYR A 134 -0.13 -8.07 -9.79
C TYR A 134 -0.58 -8.32 -11.23
N ARG A 135 -1.90 -8.41 -11.46
CA ARG A 135 -2.46 -8.57 -12.82
C ARG A 135 -2.35 -7.30 -13.65
N SER A 136 -2.50 -6.10 -13.06
CA SER A 136 -2.41 -4.85 -13.83
C SER A 136 -0.99 -4.53 -14.27
N THR A 137 0.03 -4.99 -13.54
CA THR A 137 1.45 -4.73 -13.85
C THR A 137 2.07 -5.75 -14.82
N ARG A 138 1.30 -6.75 -15.26
CA ARG A 138 1.72 -7.81 -16.20
C ARG A 138 0.89 -7.88 -17.49
N ARG A 139 0.00 -6.92 -17.70
CA ARG A 139 -0.72 -6.73 -18.97
C ARG A 139 0.04 -5.72 -19.80
#